data_AF-A0A8H7K4U3-F1
#
_entry.id   AF-A0A8H7K4U3-F1
#
_cell.length_a   1.000
_cell.length_b   1.000
_cell.length_c   1.000
_cell.angle_alpha   90.00
_cell.angle_beta   90.00
_cell.angle_gamma   90.00
#
_symmetry.space_group_name_H-M   'P 1'
#
loop_
_entity.id
_entity.type
_entity.pdbx_description
1 polymer ?
#
loop_
_entity_poly.entity_id
_entity_poly.type
_entity_poly.pdbx_seq_one_letter_code
_entity_poly.pdbx_strand_id
1 'polypeptide(L)'
;MHMLRRLDLMPIWLASGCAGASYAVTLYYSPLFFAFVKGHDALAQTVRLLPFILPFIVVVMCTGALLPLFGRYKIIYVLAGTFTVAGAAALSSTLKVDISESQVMGFEALLGIGLGLQFQHGFGVSNVINKNARDRVDSTVICNMFQMGAISTILSIAGCIFQNVGYSLLVDAVGGEGFSDHDIREALAGVSSPIWRTGDQAVLRSGLEAVTKVIAKEFYIVIATGALCLVCGALMKWEKLDYGRKKPAKKQESGDSS
;
A
#
# COMPACT_ATOMS: atom_id res chain seq x y z
N MET A 1 29.55 0.36 -3.32
CA MET A 1 29.30 1.80 -3.56
C MET A 1 29.13 2.21 -5.03
N HIS A 2 29.51 1.38 -6.02
CA HIS A 2 29.42 1.78 -7.45
C HIS A 2 27.98 1.84 -8.00
N MET A 3 27.04 1.02 -7.48
CA MET A 3 25.64 1.03 -7.93
C MET A 3 24.83 2.24 -7.44
N LEU A 4 25.09 2.75 -6.23
CA LEU A 4 24.41 3.93 -5.67
C LEU A 4 24.66 5.21 -6.46
N ARG A 5 25.71 5.25 -7.31
CA ARG A 5 25.96 6.37 -8.22
C ARG A 5 25.12 6.34 -9.49
N ARG A 6 24.37 5.27 -9.76
CA ARG A 6 23.45 5.22 -10.90
C ARG A 6 22.12 5.88 -10.55
N LEU A 7 22.08 7.19 -10.81
CA LEU A 7 20.89 8.04 -10.67
C LEU A 7 19.68 7.50 -11.43
N ASP A 8 19.91 6.74 -12.51
CA ASP A 8 18.84 6.14 -13.32
C ASP A 8 18.01 5.07 -12.56
N LEU A 9 18.58 4.45 -11.51
CA LEU A 9 17.93 3.40 -10.72
C LEU A 9 17.29 3.92 -9.42
N MET A 10 17.65 5.13 -8.99
CA MET A 10 17.13 5.73 -7.75
C MET A 10 15.60 5.87 -7.74
N PRO A 11 14.94 6.35 -8.82
CA PRO A 11 13.48 6.44 -8.84
C PRO A 11 12.78 5.08 -8.67
N ILE A 12 13.40 3.99 -9.15
CA ILE A 12 12.86 2.63 -9.05
C ILE A 12 12.95 2.12 -7.61
N TRP A 13 14.09 2.35 -6.94
CA TRP A 13 14.27 1.99 -5.54
C TRP A 13 13.32 2.79 -4.64
N LEU A 14 13.18 4.09 -4.89
CA LEU A 14 12.28 4.94 -4.13
C LEU A 14 10.81 4.54 -4.35
N ALA A 15 10.40 4.27 -5.58
CA ALA A 15 9.06 3.77 -5.89
C ALA A 15 8.78 2.40 -5.22
N SER A 16 9.78 1.52 -5.13
CA SER A 16 9.65 0.23 -4.42
C SER A 16 9.46 0.42 -2.92
N GLY A 17 10.15 1.40 -2.32
CA GLY A 17 9.92 1.81 -0.94
C GLY A 17 8.52 2.39 -0.73
N CYS A 18 8.04 3.26 -1.64
CA CYS A 18 6.69 3.82 -1.58
C CYS A 18 5.60 2.75 -1.66
N ALA A 19 5.81 1.74 -2.51
CA ALA A 19 4.92 0.58 -2.61
C ALA A 19 4.87 -0.21 -1.29
N GLY A 20 6.03 -0.47 -0.68
CA GLY A 20 6.15 -1.13 0.62
C GLY A 20 5.46 -0.36 1.74
N ALA A 21 5.71 0.94 1.84
CA ALA A 21 5.08 1.83 2.82
C ALA A 21 3.55 1.82 2.72
N SER A 22 3.03 2.00 1.51
CA SER A 22 1.59 2.02 1.23
C SER A 22 0.92 0.68 1.54
N TYR A 23 1.61 -0.43 1.22
CA TYR A 23 1.17 -1.77 1.54
C TYR A 23 1.09 -2.00 3.06
N ALA A 24 2.13 -1.60 3.81
CA ALA A 24 2.18 -1.78 5.26
C ALA A 24 1.03 -1.06 5.97
N VAL A 25 0.79 0.21 5.63
CA VAL A 25 -0.30 1.00 6.21
C VAL A 25 -1.65 0.40 5.86
N THR A 26 -1.89 0.07 4.58
CA THR A 26 -3.18 -0.49 4.16
C THR A 26 -3.45 -1.83 4.83
N LEU A 27 -2.46 -2.73 4.89
CA LEU A 27 -2.62 -4.07 5.45
C LEU A 27 -2.82 -4.05 6.97
N TYR A 28 -2.25 -3.08 7.68
CA TYR A 28 -2.36 -2.98 9.13
C TYR A 28 -3.62 -2.23 9.57
N TYR A 29 -3.90 -1.06 8.98
CA TYR A 29 -4.97 -0.17 9.45
C TYR A 29 -6.36 -0.49 8.89
N SER A 30 -6.45 -1.20 7.76
CA SER A 30 -7.75 -1.66 7.24
C SER A 30 -8.44 -2.70 8.13
N PRO A 31 -7.81 -3.80 8.56
CA PRO A 31 -8.44 -4.72 9.51
C PRO A 31 -8.67 -4.06 10.87
N LEU A 32 -7.76 -3.15 11.29
CA LEU A 32 -7.91 -2.39 12.52
C LEU A 32 -9.17 -1.52 12.52
N PHE A 33 -9.51 -0.91 11.37
CA PHE A 33 -10.77 -0.18 11.19
C PHE A 33 -11.98 -1.09 11.43
N PHE A 34 -12.02 -2.25 10.78
CA PHE A 34 -13.13 -3.19 10.97
C PHE A 34 -13.19 -3.75 12.39
N ALA A 35 -12.05 -3.87 13.08
CA ALA A 35 -11.97 -4.28 14.46
C ALA A 35 -12.68 -3.31 15.39
N PHE A 36 -12.28 -2.04 15.35
CA PHE A 36 -12.82 -1.03 16.24
C PHE A 36 -14.25 -0.65 15.86
N VAL A 37 -14.50 -0.33 14.59
CA VAL A 37 -15.76 0.32 14.18
C VAL A 37 -16.93 -0.65 14.09
N LYS A 38 -16.68 -1.87 13.63
CA LYS A 38 -17.75 -2.87 13.48
C LYS A 38 -17.77 -3.88 14.63
N GLY A 39 -16.75 -3.89 15.50
CA GLY A 39 -16.64 -4.89 16.57
C GLY A 39 -16.48 -6.31 16.03
N HIS A 40 -15.94 -6.45 14.82
CA HIS A 40 -15.84 -7.74 14.15
C HIS A 40 -14.83 -8.64 14.86
N ASP A 41 -15.09 -9.94 14.87
CA ASP A 41 -14.09 -10.90 15.32
C ASP A 41 -12.89 -10.92 14.35
N ALA A 42 -11.72 -11.34 14.84
CA ALA A 42 -10.47 -11.31 14.07
C ALA A 42 -10.59 -12.06 12.73
N LEU A 43 -11.36 -13.16 12.71
CA LEU A 43 -11.66 -13.91 11.49
C LEU A 43 -12.49 -13.08 10.50
N ALA A 44 -13.51 -12.38 10.97
CA ALA A 44 -14.40 -11.60 10.10
C ALA A 44 -13.71 -10.37 9.49
N GLN A 45 -12.79 -9.73 10.23
CA GLN A 45 -11.97 -8.65 9.71
C GLN A 45 -11.03 -9.14 8.60
N THR A 46 -10.41 -10.31 8.80
CA THR A 46 -9.48 -10.91 7.83
C THR A 46 -10.20 -11.29 6.53
N VAL A 47 -11.41 -11.85 6.63
CA VAL A 47 -12.24 -12.16 5.45
C VAL A 47 -12.59 -10.89 4.68
N ARG A 48 -12.82 -9.78 5.36
CA ARG A 48 -13.12 -8.49 4.72
C ARG A 48 -11.92 -7.78 4.12
N LEU A 49 -10.71 -8.25 4.40
CA LEU A 49 -9.49 -7.83 3.71
C LEU A 49 -9.27 -8.59 2.39
N LEU A 50 -10.02 -9.66 2.12
CA LEU A 50 -9.93 -10.40 0.84
C LEU A 50 -10.15 -9.53 -0.41
N PRO A 51 -11.08 -8.56 -0.45
CA PRO A 51 -11.23 -7.64 -1.57
C PRO A 51 -10.01 -6.77 -1.83
N PHE A 52 -9.11 -6.59 -0.86
CA PHE A 52 -7.80 -5.99 -1.07
C PHE A 52 -6.80 -7.02 -1.62
N ILE A 53 -6.69 -8.17 -0.94
CA ILE A 53 -5.66 -9.18 -1.20
C ILE A 53 -5.84 -9.85 -2.58
N LEU A 54 -7.08 -10.16 -2.97
CA LEU A 54 -7.35 -10.87 -4.23
C LEU A 54 -6.98 -10.02 -5.46
N PRO A 55 -7.45 -8.76 -5.61
CA PRO A 55 -6.99 -7.90 -6.70
C PRO A 55 -5.50 -7.62 -6.63
N PHE A 56 -4.94 -7.44 -5.43
CA PHE A 56 -3.51 -7.25 -5.25
C PHE A 56 -2.69 -8.40 -5.86
N ILE A 57 -2.98 -9.65 -5.48
CA ILE A 57 -2.27 -10.83 -6.00
C ILE A 57 -2.44 -10.97 -7.52
N VAL A 58 -3.68 -10.85 -8.00
CA VAL A 58 -3.99 -10.97 -9.44
C VAL A 58 -3.22 -9.93 -10.23
N VAL A 59 -3.20 -8.68 -9.77
CA VAL A 59 -2.53 -7.58 -10.47
C VAL A 59 -1.01 -7.71 -10.37
N VAL A 60 -0.44 -8.17 -9.25
CA VAL A 60 1.00 -8.49 -9.16
C VAL A 60 1.39 -9.53 -10.20
N MET A 61 0.61 -10.62 -10.31
CA MET A 61 0.85 -11.67 -11.31
C MET A 61 0.73 -11.14 -12.74
N CYS A 62 -0.35 -10.41 -13.04
CA CYS A 62 -0.55 -9.77 -14.34
C CYS A 62 0.60 -8.84 -14.67
N THR A 63 1.04 -8.01 -13.74
CA THR A 63 2.14 -7.05 -13.95
C THR A 63 3.44 -7.76 -14.27
N GLY A 64 3.77 -8.85 -13.55
CA GLY A 64 4.93 -9.68 -13.84
C GLY A 64 4.90 -10.27 -15.25
N ALA A 65 3.73 -10.68 -15.74
CA ALA A 65 3.53 -11.22 -17.09
C ALA A 65 3.45 -10.15 -18.19
N LEU A 66 2.93 -8.95 -17.88
CA LEU A 66 2.81 -7.82 -18.81
C LEU A 66 4.15 -7.11 -19.03
N LEU A 67 5.04 -7.14 -18.02
CA LEU A 67 6.31 -6.43 -18.05
C LEU A 67 7.16 -6.76 -19.30
N PRO A 68 7.34 -8.04 -19.71
CA PRO A 68 8.08 -8.40 -20.91
C PRO A 68 7.34 -8.06 -22.22
N LEU A 69 6.04 -7.78 -22.17
CA LEU A 69 5.19 -7.55 -23.34
C LEU A 69 5.11 -6.05 -23.70
N PHE A 70 4.94 -5.19 -22.69
CA PHE A 70 4.71 -3.77 -22.90
C PHE A 70 5.99 -2.95 -23.10
N GLY A 71 7.12 -3.37 -22.51
CA GLY A 71 8.43 -2.71 -22.63
C GLY A 71 8.49 -1.26 -22.13
N ARG A 72 7.37 -0.65 -21.71
CA ARG A 72 7.22 0.73 -21.24
C ARG A 72 6.77 0.75 -19.79
N TYR A 73 7.72 0.58 -18.88
CA TYR A 73 7.50 0.51 -17.43
C TYR A 73 6.94 1.80 -16.82
N LYS A 74 7.24 2.96 -17.42
CA LYS A 74 6.76 4.29 -16.97
C LYS A 74 5.24 4.38 -16.83
N ILE A 75 4.49 3.87 -17.81
CA ILE A 75 3.02 3.94 -17.80
C ILE A 75 2.45 3.17 -16.63
N ILE A 76 3.07 2.03 -16.28
CA ILE A 76 2.62 1.17 -15.19
C ILE A 76 2.82 1.86 -13.84
N TYR A 77 3.95 2.54 -13.63
CA TYR A 77 4.16 3.33 -12.40
C TYR A 77 3.20 4.51 -12.27
N VAL A 78 2.91 5.21 -13.38
CA VAL A 78 1.94 6.32 -13.36
C VAL A 78 0.54 5.79 -13.03
N LEU A 79 0.09 4.72 -13.69
CA LEU A 79 -1.20 4.11 -13.39
C LEU A 79 -1.27 3.61 -11.94
N ALA A 80 -0.21 2.92 -11.46
CA ALA A 80 -0.11 2.44 -10.10
C ALA A 80 -0.29 3.56 -9.08
N GLY A 81 0.48 4.65 -9.24
CA GLY A 81 0.40 5.79 -8.36
C GLY A 81 -0.97 6.48 -8.42
N THR A 82 -1.59 6.61 -9.59
CA THR A 82 -2.94 7.21 -9.72
C THR A 82 -3.98 6.37 -8.99
N PHE A 83 -3.99 5.05 -9.19
CA PHE A 83 -4.93 4.17 -8.51
C PHE A 83 -4.71 4.14 -7.00
N THR A 84 -3.45 4.13 -6.53
CA THR A 84 -3.14 4.18 -5.09
C THR A 84 -3.58 5.50 -4.47
N VAL A 85 -3.31 6.65 -5.10
CA VAL A 85 -3.76 7.96 -4.61
C VAL A 85 -5.29 8.04 -4.62
N ALA A 86 -5.95 7.62 -5.70
CA ALA A 86 -7.40 7.66 -5.80
C ALA A 86 -8.07 6.79 -4.73
N GLY A 87 -7.59 5.56 -4.54
CA GLY A 87 -8.09 4.65 -3.51
C GLY A 87 -7.89 5.19 -2.10
N ALA A 88 -6.69 5.70 -1.79
CA ALA A 88 -6.38 6.24 -0.47
C ALA A 88 -7.12 7.55 -0.16
N ALA A 89 -7.27 8.42 -1.16
CA ALA A 89 -8.05 9.66 -1.05
C ALA A 89 -9.53 9.38 -0.85
N ALA A 90 -10.09 8.42 -1.59
CA ALA A 90 -11.48 8.00 -1.41
C ALA A 90 -11.71 7.40 -0.02
N LEU A 91 -10.79 6.55 0.44
CA LEU A 91 -10.90 5.88 1.73
C LEU A 91 -10.76 6.88 2.90
N SER A 92 -9.75 7.76 2.88
CA SER A 92 -9.55 8.79 3.90
C SER A 92 -10.67 9.82 3.99
N SER A 93 -11.29 10.19 2.86
CA SER A 93 -12.40 11.16 2.84
C SER A 93 -13.75 10.56 3.20
N THR A 94 -13.94 9.26 2.99
CA THR A 94 -15.24 8.59 3.19
C THR A 94 -15.31 7.85 4.53
N LEU A 95 -14.18 7.53 5.17
CA LEU A 95 -14.14 6.78 6.44
C LEU A 95 -14.96 7.47 7.54
N LYS A 96 -16.07 6.83 7.89
CA LYS A 96 -17.00 7.23 8.96
C LYS A 96 -17.48 5.97 9.66
N VAL A 97 -17.95 6.10 10.91
CA VAL A 97 -18.50 4.97 11.69
C VAL A 97 -19.67 4.29 10.95
N ASP A 98 -20.50 5.10 10.30
CA ASP A 98 -21.71 4.67 9.58
C ASP A 98 -21.47 4.26 8.11
N ILE A 99 -20.22 4.16 7.65
CA ILE A 99 -19.93 3.80 6.26
C ILE A 99 -20.43 2.38 5.93
N SER A 100 -20.92 2.21 4.69
CA SER A 100 -21.25 0.89 4.15
C SER A 100 -19.97 0.10 3.86
N GLU A 101 -19.94 -1.15 4.31
CA GLU A 101 -18.78 -2.02 4.16
C GLU A 101 -18.45 -2.31 2.70
N SER A 102 -19.47 -2.36 1.84
CA SER A 102 -19.29 -2.56 0.39
C SER A 102 -18.50 -1.42 -0.25
N GLN A 103 -18.66 -0.18 0.23
CA GLN A 103 -17.90 0.97 -0.25
C GLN A 103 -16.43 0.87 0.16
N VAL A 104 -16.17 0.49 1.41
CA VAL A 104 -14.81 0.26 1.92
C VAL A 104 -14.12 -0.82 1.09
N MET A 105 -14.77 -1.97 0.90
CA MET A 105 -14.25 -3.09 0.12
C MET A 105 -13.98 -2.71 -1.35
N GLY A 106 -14.80 -1.82 -1.92
CA GLY A 106 -14.58 -1.27 -3.27
C GLY A 106 -13.34 -0.38 -3.37
N PHE A 107 -13.12 0.50 -2.39
CA PHE A 107 -11.92 1.34 -2.35
C PHE A 107 -10.65 0.54 -2.01
N GLU A 108 -10.77 -0.47 -1.16
CA GLU A 108 -9.71 -1.44 -0.89
C GLU A 108 -9.32 -2.21 -2.15
N ALA A 109 -10.28 -2.63 -2.98
CA ALA A 109 -9.97 -3.27 -4.26
C ALA A 109 -9.20 -2.33 -5.19
N LEU A 110 -9.57 -1.04 -5.25
CA LEU A 110 -8.86 -0.03 -6.03
C LEU A 110 -7.43 0.18 -5.52
N LEU A 111 -7.24 0.22 -4.20
CA LEU A 111 -5.91 0.25 -3.55
C LEU A 111 -5.10 -1.00 -3.88
N GLY A 112 -5.72 -2.18 -3.82
CA GLY A 112 -5.09 -3.45 -4.17
C GLY A 112 -4.58 -3.47 -5.61
N ILE A 113 -5.36 -2.94 -6.55
CA ILE A 113 -4.94 -2.78 -7.96
C ILE A 113 -3.74 -1.83 -8.07
N GLY A 114 -3.85 -0.62 -7.50
CA GLY A 114 -2.77 0.36 -7.58
C GLY A 114 -1.46 -0.13 -6.94
N LEU A 115 -1.56 -0.80 -5.80
CA LEU A 115 -0.41 -1.38 -5.10
C LEU A 115 0.16 -2.57 -5.85
N GLY A 116 -0.69 -3.47 -6.37
CA GLY A 116 -0.22 -4.64 -7.11
C GLY A 116 0.56 -4.28 -8.37
N LEU A 117 0.21 -3.18 -9.04
CA LEU A 117 0.92 -2.68 -10.22
C LEU A 117 2.35 -2.22 -9.90
N GLN A 118 2.63 -1.72 -8.70
CA GLN A 118 3.94 -1.19 -8.32
C GLN A 118 4.78 -2.15 -7.45
N PHE A 119 4.15 -3.02 -6.64
CA PHE A 119 4.80 -3.76 -5.55
C PHE A 119 5.95 -4.65 -6.03
N GLN A 120 5.73 -5.44 -7.09
CA GLN A 120 6.76 -6.31 -7.64
C GLN A 120 7.47 -5.71 -8.87
N HIS A 121 7.00 -4.57 -9.35
CA HIS A 121 7.43 -3.99 -10.62
C HIS A 121 8.91 -3.58 -10.62
N GLY A 122 9.38 -3.03 -9.50
CA GLY A 122 10.76 -2.56 -9.37
C GLY A 122 11.79 -3.68 -9.50
N PHE A 123 11.47 -4.89 -9.06
CA PHE A 123 12.35 -6.05 -9.19
C PHE A 123 12.52 -6.50 -10.64
N GLY A 124 11.41 -6.54 -11.40
CA GLY A 124 11.46 -6.94 -12.81
C GLY A 124 12.22 -5.93 -13.67
N VAL A 125 12.02 -4.64 -13.43
CA VAL A 125 12.73 -3.57 -14.15
C VAL A 125 14.22 -3.56 -13.80
N SER A 126 14.57 -3.65 -12.50
CA SER A 126 15.97 -3.70 -12.06
C SER A 126 16.73 -4.91 -12.62
N ASN A 127 16.08 -6.06 -12.79
CA ASN A 127 16.73 -7.23 -13.39
C ASN A 127 17.06 -7.05 -14.89
N VAL A 128 16.29 -6.25 -15.62
CA VAL A 128 16.48 -6.10 -17.08
C VAL A 128 17.38 -4.92 -17.44
N ILE A 129 17.39 -3.83 -16.66
CA ILE A 129 18.32 -2.71 -16.85
C ILE A 129 19.79 -3.17 -16.66
N ASN A 130 20.02 -4.17 -15.80
CA ASN A 130 21.35 -4.68 -15.51
C ASN A 130 21.78 -5.76 -16.49
N LYS A 131 22.88 -5.54 -17.22
CA LYS A 131 23.42 -6.51 -18.19
C LYS A 131 24.27 -7.61 -17.53
N ASN A 132 24.96 -7.29 -16.44
CA ASN A 132 25.79 -8.25 -15.70
C ASN A 132 24.96 -9.00 -14.64
N ALA A 133 25.18 -10.30 -14.49
CA ALA A 133 24.47 -11.12 -13.49
C ALA A 133 24.69 -10.63 -12.05
N ARG A 134 25.90 -10.17 -11.72
CA ARG A 134 26.21 -9.62 -10.39
C ARG A 134 25.44 -8.33 -10.09
N ASP A 135 25.39 -7.42 -11.05
CA ASP A 135 24.67 -6.15 -10.95
C ASP A 135 23.13 -6.36 -10.82
N ARG A 136 22.59 -7.41 -11.44
CA ARG A 136 21.17 -7.80 -11.31
C ARG A 136 20.82 -8.18 -9.87
N VAL A 137 21.64 -9.03 -9.27
CA VAL A 137 21.46 -9.48 -7.88
C VAL A 137 21.60 -8.29 -6.94
N ASP A 138 22.67 -7.51 -7.07
CA ASP A 138 22.93 -6.34 -6.20
C ASP A 138 21.77 -5.32 -6.27
N SER A 139 21.26 -5.02 -7.46
CA SER A 139 20.15 -4.08 -7.64
C SER A 139 18.82 -4.61 -7.09
N THR A 140 18.57 -5.91 -7.22
CA THR A 140 17.40 -6.59 -6.65
C THR A 140 17.43 -6.57 -5.13
N VAL A 141 18.61 -6.82 -4.54
CA VAL A 141 18.82 -6.75 -3.08
C VAL A 141 18.59 -5.32 -2.58
N ILE A 142 19.08 -4.30 -3.29
CA ILE A 142 18.81 -2.90 -2.94
C ILE A 142 17.32 -2.59 -3.02
N CYS A 143 16.60 -2.99 -4.08
CA CYS A 143 15.14 -2.84 -4.16
C CYS A 143 14.45 -3.47 -2.93
N ASN A 144 14.84 -4.70 -2.57
CA ASN A 144 14.25 -5.40 -1.45
C ASN A 144 14.52 -4.67 -0.12
N MET A 145 15.74 -4.17 0.07
CA MET A 145 16.12 -3.43 1.27
C MET A 145 15.33 -2.11 1.40
N PHE A 146 15.11 -1.39 0.30
CA PHE A 146 14.25 -0.21 0.30
C PHE A 146 12.79 -0.54 0.58
N GLN A 147 12.26 -1.63 -0.03
CA GLN A 147 10.88 -2.04 0.17
C GLN A 147 10.62 -2.50 1.63
N MET A 148 11.42 -3.43 2.13
CA MET A 148 11.30 -3.96 3.49
C MET A 148 11.65 -2.92 4.55
N GLY A 149 12.67 -2.09 4.29
CA GLY A 149 13.03 -0.96 5.12
C GLY A 149 11.88 0.03 5.25
N ALA A 150 11.27 0.42 4.13
CA ALA A 150 10.12 1.33 4.13
C ALA A 150 8.92 0.74 4.88
N ILE A 151 8.64 -0.56 4.73
CA ILE A 151 7.56 -1.24 5.48
C ILE A 151 7.75 -1.04 6.99
N SER A 152 8.94 -1.36 7.50
CA SER A 152 9.23 -1.28 8.94
C SER A 152 9.22 0.17 9.45
N THR A 153 9.91 1.07 8.74
CA THR A 153 10.01 2.48 9.15
C THR A 153 8.65 3.18 9.10
N ILE A 154 7.87 2.98 8.05
CA ILE A 154 6.57 3.66 7.91
C ILE A 154 5.56 3.10 8.91
N LEU A 155 5.55 1.78 9.17
CA LEU A 155 4.67 1.23 10.19
C LEU A 155 5.00 1.76 11.60
N SER A 156 6.29 1.99 11.87
CA SER A 156 6.72 2.59 13.14
C SER A 156 6.27 4.05 13.27
N ILE A 157 6.40 4.84 12.19
CA ILE A 157 5.93 6.23 12.14
C ILE A 157 4.40 6.29 12.28
N ALA A 158 3.69 5.45 11.52
CA ALA A 158 2.24 5.32 11.57
C ALA A 158 1.78 4.91 12.98
N GLY A 159 2.46 3.97 13.63
CA GLY A 159 2.16 3.58 15.01
C GLY A 159 2.30 4.75 16.00
N CYS A 160 3.35 5.55 15.85
CA CYS A 160 3.54 6.77 16.66
C CYS A 160 2.46 7.83 16.39
N ILE A 161 2.07 8.02 15.12
CA ILE A 161 0.99 8.95 14.75
C ILE A 161 -0.33 8.46 15.34
N PHE A 162 -0.66 7.19 15.13
CA PHE A 162 -1.86 6.55 15.66
C PHE A 162 -1.97 6.69 17.18
N GLN A 163 -0.88 6.42 17.90
CA GLN A 163 -0.87 6.55 19.36
C GLN A 163 -0.95 8.01 19.83
N ASN A 164 -0.16 8.91 19.27
CA ASN A 164 -0.12 10.30 19.75
C ASN A 164 -1.37 11.09 19.34
N VAL A 165 -1.75 11.01 18.06
CA VAL A 165 -2.93 11.71 17.52
C VAL A 165 -4.21 11.03 17.98
N GLY A 166 -4.25 9.70 18.03
CA GLY A 166 -5.39 8.95 18.56
C GLY A 166 -5.63 9.27 20.03
N TYR A 167 -4.57 9.38 20.84
CA TYR A 167 -4.68 9.75 22.25
C TYR A 167 -5.29 11.15 22.39
N SER A 168 -4.76 12.14 21.67
CA SER A 168 -5.30 13.50 21.70
C SER A 168 -6.78 13.54 21.29
N LEU A 169 -7.15 12.83 20.22
CA LEU A 169 -8.53 12.80 19.74
C LEU A 169 -9.47 12.09 20.71
N LEU A 170 -9.00 11.04 21.40
CA LEU A 170 -9.80 10.35 22.41
C LEU A 170 -9.94 11.19 23.69
N VAL A 171 -8.89 11.87 24.13
CA VAL A 171 -9.00 12.82 25.26
C VAL A 171 -10.02 13.92 24.95
N ASP A 172 -9.99 14.48 23.73
CA ASP A 172 -10.97 15.50 23.32
C ASP A 172 -12.40 14.94 23.25
N ALA A 173 -12.56 13.65 22.93
CA ALA A 173 -13.86 13.01 22.72
C ALA A 173 -14.50 12.45 24.00
N VAL A 174 -13.69 11.91 24.92
CA VAL A 174 -14.17 11.18 26.12
C VAL A 174 -13.44 11.56 27.41
N GLY A 175 -12.48 12.48 27.39
CA GLY A 175 -11.70 12.87 28.58
C GLY A 175 -12.52 13.55 29.69
N GLY A 176 -13.70 14.09 29.37
CA GLY A 176 -14.63 14.65 30.35
C GLY A 176 -15.41 13.60 31.16
N GLU A 177 -15.35 12.33 30.75
CA GLU A 177 -16.20 11.24 31.27
C GLU A 177 -15.53 10.43 32.39
N GLY A 178 -14.41 10.91 32.92
CA GLY A 178 -13.73 10.31 34.09
C GLY A 178 -12.80 9.13 33.79
N PHE A 179 -12.44 8.89 32.53
CA PHE A 179 -11.44 7.87 32.16
C PHE A 179 -10.01 8.31 32.47
N SER A 180 -9.16 7.36 32.88
CA SER A 180 -7.74 7.61 33.10
C SER A 180 -6.97 7.69 31.78
N ASP A 181 -5.85 8.42 31.77
CA ASP A 181 -4.90 8.43 30.65
C ASP A 181 -4.45 7.01 30.25
N HIS A 182 -4.41 6.08 31.22
CA HIS A 182 -4.12 4.67 30.98
C HIS A 182 -5.22 4.00 30.13
N ASP A 183 -6.49 4.21 30.47
CA ASP A 183 -7.64 3.58 29.80
C ASP A 183 -7.77 4.07 28.35
N ILE A 184 -7.46 5.34 28.12
CA ILE A 184 -7.44 5.98 26.80
C ILE A 184 -6.33 5.39 25.92
N ARG A 185 -5.13 5.19 26.48
CA ARG A 185 -4.03 4.54 25.75
C ARG A 185 -4.32 3.08 25.47
N GLU A 186 -4.92 2.38 26.42
CA GLU A 186 -5.34 1.00 26.26
C GLU A 186 -6.41 0.86 25.17
N ALA A 187 -7.29 1.85 25.01
CA ALA A 187 -8.29 1.85 23.94
C ALA A 187 -7.70 1.88 22.53
N LEU A 188 -6.51 2.47 22.35
CA LEU A 188 -5.77 2.42 21.09
C LEU A 188 -4.97 1.12 20.95
N ALA A 189 -4.56 0.51 22.06
CA ALA A 189 -3.84 -0.76 22.07
C ALA A 189 -4.76 -1.96 21.76
N GLY A 190 -6.07 -1.86 22.01
CA GLY A 190 -7.02 -2.89 21.61
C GLY A 190 -8.47 -2.64 22.02
N VAL A 191 -9.34 -3.53 21.53
CA VAL A 191 -10.81 -3.51 21.76
C VAL A 191 -11.22 -3.96 23.18
N SER A 192 -10.26 -4.37 24.01
CA SER A 192 -10.53 -4.84 25.38
C SER A 192 -10.62 -3.72 26.43
N SER A 193 -10.30 -2.48 26.07
CA SER A 193 -10.31 -1.34 27.00
C SER A 193 -11.70 -1.11 27.64
N PRO A 194 -11.74 -0.64 28.90
CA PRO A 194 -12.99 -0.25 29.58
C PRO A 194 -13.87 0.72 28.80
N ILE A 195 -13.26 1.58 27.97
CA ILE A 195 -13.97 2.53 27.11
C ILE A 195 -14.93 1.80 26.17
N TRP A 196 -14.51 0.66 25.61
CA TRP A 196 -15.32 -0.17 24.70
C TRP A 196 -16.38 -1.04 25.39
N ARG A 197 -16.29 -1.18 26.72
CA ARG A 197 -17.21 -1.96 27.56
C ARG A 197 -18.22 -1.09 28.31
N THR A 198 -18.12 0.21 28.17
CA THR A 198 -19.01 1.16 28.83
C THR A 198 -20.42 1.02 28.25
N GLY A 199 -21.46 1.04 29.10
CA GLY A 199 -22.85 0.92 28.67
C GLY A 199 -23.42 2.20 28.02
N ASP A 200 -22.66 3.30 28.07
CA ASP A 200 -23.02 4.58 27.48
C ASP A 200 -22.72 4.60 25.97
N GLN A 201 -23.78 4.62 25.17
CA GLN A 201 -23.66 4.68 23.72
C GLN A 201 -23.08 6.00 23.20
N ALA A 202 -23.19 7.10 23.94
CA ALA A 202 -22.63 8.39 23.53
C ALA A 202 -21.10 8.36 23.60
N VAL A 203 -20.54 7.84 24.70
CA VAL A 203 -19.10 7.67 24.90
C VAL A 203 -18.52 6.70 23.88
N LEU A 204 -19.19 5.56 23.66
CA LEU A 204 -18.78 4.58 22.65
C LEU A 204 -18.74 5.21 21.25
N ARG A 205 -19.78 5.94 20.85
CA ARG A 205 -19.85 6.57 19.54
C ARG A 205 -18.75 7.62 19.37
N SER A 206 -18.55 8.50 20.34
CA SER A 206 -17.49 9.52 20.32
C SER A 206 -16.10 8.89 20.25
N GLY A 207 -15.85 7.81 21.01
CA GLY A 207 -14.59 7.06 20.95
C GLY A 207 -14.35 6.41 19.59
N LEU A 208 -15.37 5.78 19.01
CA LEU A 208 -15.30 5.17 17.67
C LEU A 208 -15.09 6.21 16.57
N GLU A 209 -15.70 7.39 16.69
CA GLU A 209 -15.48 8.50 15.77
C GLU A 209 -14.04 9.02 15.85
N ALA A 210 -13.48 9.15 17.06
CA ALA A 210 -12.07 9.52 17.26
C ALA A 210 -11.10 8.47 16.66
N VAL A 211 -11.33 7.18 16.92
CA VAL A 211 -10.52 6.10 16.35
C VAL A 211 -10.63 6.05 14.82
N THR A 212 -11.85 6.17 14.28
CA THR A 212 -12.07 6.23 12.83
C THR A 212 -11.30 7.39 12.20
N LYS A 213 -11.30 8.56 12.86
CA LYS A 213 -10.62 9.76 12.39
C LYS A 213 -9.11 9.62 12.39
N VAL A 214 -8.51 8.98 13.41
CA VAL A 214 -7.06 8.74 13.39
C VAL A 214 -6.69 7.70 12.32
N ILE A 215 -7.48 6.64 12.14
CA ILE A 215 -7.27 5.67 11.05
C ILE A 215 -7.37 6.35 9.68
N ALA A 216 -8.35 7.22 9.48
CA ALA A 216 -8.48 8.00 8.25
C ALA A 216 -7.25 8.89 8.00
N LYS A 217 -6.63 9.41 9.06
CA LYS A 217 -5.37 10.18 8.97
C LYS A 217 -4.19 9.32 8.52
N GLU A 218 -4.11 8.05 8.91
CA GLU A 218 -3.04 7.14 8.46
C GLU A 218 -3.07 6.94 6.95
N PHE A 219 -4.25 6.94 6.33
CA PHE A 219 -4.35 6.85 4.86
C PHE A 219 -3.79 8.07 4.11
N TYR A 220 -3.53 9.21 4.78
CA TYR A 220 -2.78 10.32 4.16
C TYR A 220 -1.32 9.96 3.92
N ILE A 221 -0.73 9.05 4.70
CA ILE A 221 0.60 8.51 4.43
C ILE A 221 0.57 7.76 3.10
N VAL A 222 -0.49 6.97 2.84
CA VAL A 222 -0.69 6.22 1.59
C VAL A 222 -0.89 7.17 0.40
N ILE A 223 -1.59 8.29 0.58
CA ILE A 223 -1.71 9.35 -0.43
C ILE A 223 -0.33 9.93 -0.75
N ALA A 224 0.46 10.28 0.27
CA ALA A 224 1.77 10.88 0.11
C ALA A 224 2.75 9.94 -0.62
N THR A 225 2.78 8.66 -0.24
CA THR A 225 3.61 7.64 -0.89
C THR A 225 3.13 7.32 -2.32
N GLY A 226 1.82 7.30 -2.55
CA GLY A 226 1.24 7.16 -3.89
C GLY A 226 1.60 8.35 -4.81
N ALA A 227 1.54 9.58 -4.30
CA ALA A 227 1.95 10.77 -5.02
C ALA A 227 3.47 10.79 -5.29
N LEU A 228 4.27 10.35 -4.33
CA LEU A 228 5.71 10.20 -4.54
C LEU A 228 6.02 9.14 -5.60
N CYS A 229 5.26 8.03 -5.63
CA CYS A 229 5.35 7.02 -6.67
C CYS A 229 4.99 7.58 -8.07
N LEU A 230 3.96 8.42 -8.16
CA LEU A 230 3.61 9.14 -9.39
C LEU A 230 4.76 10.02 -9.89
N VAL A 231 5.35 10.81 -8.99
CA VAL A 231 6.48 11.69 -9.32
C VAL A 231 7.68 10.85 -9.75
N CYS A 232 7.97 9.75 -9.06
CA CYS A 232 9.04 8.81 -9.45
C CYS A 232 8.78 8.23 -10.85
N GLY A 233 7.55 7.80 -11.14
CA GLY A 233 7.16 7.33 -12.47
C GLY A 233 7.30 8.41 -13.55
N ALA A 234 6.95 9.66 -13.25
CA ALA A 234 7.09 10.78 -14.16
C ALA A 234 8.57 11.10 -14.47
N LEU A 235 9.46 10.97 -13.48
CA LEU A 235 10.91 11.18 -13.61
C LEU A 235 11.64 10.03 -14.31
N MET A 236 11.04 8.83 -14.42
CA MET A 236 11.65 7.72 -15.15
C MET A 236 11.78 8.02 -16.65
N LYS A 237 12.92 7.59 -17.22
CA LYS A 237 13.25 7.73 -18.64
C LYS A 237 12.29 6.92 -19.52
N TRP A 238 12.00 7.45 -20.70
CA TRP A 238 11.19 6.79 -21.74
C TRP A 238 12.03 5.76 -22.51
N GLU A 239 12.62 4.80 -21.81
CA GLU A 239 13.41 3.74 -22.44
C GLU A 239 12.56 2.47 -22.60
N LYS A 240 12.55 1.90 -23.80
CA LYS A 240 12.00 0.56 -24.02
C LYS A 240 13.02 -0.44 -23.49
N LEU A 241 12.66 -1.14 -22.43
CA LEU A 241 13.46 -2.26 -21.95
C LEU A 241 13.22 -3.46 -22.85
N ASP A 242 14.28 -3.95 -23.49
CA ASP A 242 14.24 -5.19 -24.24
C ASP A 242 14.39 -6.37 -23.28
N TYR A 243 13.28 -7.04 -23.00
CA TYR A 243 13.22 -8.21 -22.13
C TYR A 243 13.72 -9.50 -22.83
N GLY A 244 14.34 -9.40 -24.02
CA GLY A 244 14.99 -10.52 -24.68
C GLY A 244 14.04 -11.59 -25.20
N ARG A 245 12.78 -11.22 -25.51
CA ARG A 245 11.80 -12.15 -26.05
C ARG A 245 12.13 -12.40 -27.53
N LYS A 246 12.67 -13.58 -27.86
CA LYS A 246 12.74 -14.06 -29.24
C LYS A 246 11.34 -13.96 -29.85
N LYS A 247 11.16 -13.14 -30.89
CA LYS A 247 9.96 -13.16 -31.73
C LYS A 247 9.66 -14.63 -32.10
N PRO A 248 8.42 -15.12 -31.99
CA PRO A 248 8.10 -16.42 -32.55
C PRO A 248 8.49 -16.34 -34.04
N ALA A 249 9.39 -17.23 -34.45
CA ALA A 249 9.87 -17.28 -35.82
C ALA A 249 8.65 -17.37 -36.73
N LYS A 250 8.47 -16.38 -37.63
CA LYS A 250 7.61 -16.58 -38.78
C LYS A 250 8.12 -17.87 -39.44
N LYS A 251 7.29 -18.90 -39.49
CA LYS A 251 7.52 -20.04 -40.41
C LYS A 251 7.71 -19.41 -41.78
N GLN A 252 8.96 -19.33 -42.23
CA GLN A 252 9.26 -19.26 -43.65
C GLN A 252 8.76 -20.60 -44.18
N GLU A 253 7.61 -20.57 -44.85
CA GLU A 253 7.23 -21.63 -45.76
C GLU A 253 8.35 -21.77 -46.78
N SER A 254 9.16 -22.80 -46.60
CA SER A 254 10.03 -23.37 -47.61
C SER A 254 9.11 -23.95 -48.69
N GLY A 255 8.78 -23.14 -49.69
CA GLY A 255 8.29 -23.62 -50.98
C GLY A 255 9.40 -23.40 -52.00
N ASP A 256 10.31 -24.36 -52.13
CA ASP A 256 11.14 -24.48 -53.32
C ASP A 256 10.90 -25.86 -53.96
N SER A 257 10.81 -25.85 -55.28
CA SER A 257 10.84 -26.96 -56.24
C SER A 257 9.70 -28.00 -56.28
N SER A 258 8.78 -27.79 -57.23
CA SER A 258 8.50 -28.73 -58.33
C SER A 258 7.90 -27.98 -59.52
#